data_AF-A0A6A9UP95-F1
#
_entry.id   AF-A0A6A9UP95-F1
#
_cell.length_a   1.000
_cell.length_b   1.000
_cell.length_c   1.000
_cell.angle_alpha   90.00
_cell.angle_beta   90.00
_cell.angle_gamma   90.00
#
_symmetry.space_group_name_H-M   'P 1'
#
loop_
_entity.id
_entity.type
_entity.pdbx_description
1 polymer ?
#
loop_
_entity_poly.entity_id
_entity_poly.type
_entity_poly.pdbx_seq_one_letter_code
_entity_poly.pdbx_strand_id
1 'polypeptide(L)'
;MSQDRSIATAAEALAGPGHLFVLLGKIGNVVADAAVIPTDRLLTVEPQWEHVTGRSPADMHRDWKPADWEATGYSSAPVGEEYWFLDVTNEHDDDDTAQSRLRALLQRVAGALTGGESKSPGRIRPLVLVPVVGVGAGGMDGQTGAVVQQL
;
A
#
# COMPACT_ATOMS: atom_id res chain seq x y z
N MET A 1 20.71 -30.10 -13.51
CA MET A 1 19.34 -30.26 -12.98
C MET A 1 19.33 -30.34 -11.43
N SER A 2 20.04 -29.48 -10.71
CA SER A 2 20.08 -29.52 -9.23
C SER A 2 19.78 -28.17 -8.55
N GLN A 3 19.60 -27.07 -9.31
CA GLN A 3 19.32 -25.74 -8.77
C GLN A 3 17.81 -25.45 -8.61
N ASP A 4 16.95 -26.00 -9.48
CA ASP A 4 15.50 -25.74 -9.45
C ASP A 4 14.78 -26.24 -8.19
N ARG A 5 15.27 -27.34 -7.60
CA ARG A 5 14.68 -27.88 -6.35
C ARG A 5 14.99 -27.02 -5.13
N SER A 6 16.09 -26.27 -5.13
CA SER A 6 16.53 -25.47 -3.96
C SER A 6 15.77 -24.14 -3.84
N ILE A 7 15.33 -23.56 -4.96
CA ILE A 7 14.58 -22.29 -4.98
C ILE A 7 13.12 -22.53 -4.57
N ALA A 8 12.52 -23.63 -5.04
CA ALA A 8 11.15 -24.01 -4.69
C ALA A 8 10.97 -24.23 -3.17
N THR A 9 11.94 -24.89 -2.51
CA THR A 9 11.87 -25.16 -1.06
C THR A 9 12.06 -23.90 -0.19
N ALA A 10 12.82 -22.90 -0.67
CA ALA A 10 12.95 -21.61 0.02
C ALA A 10 11.70 -20.74 -0.11
N ALA A 11 11.05 -20.76 -1.29
CA ALA A 11 9.78 -20.08 -1.52
C ALA A 11 8.63 -20.68 -0.69
N GLU A 12 8.58 -22.02 -0.56
CA GLU A 12 7.64 -22.70 0.34
C GLU A 12 7.86 -22.36 1.83
N ALA A 13 9.10 -22.18 2.27
CA ALA A 13 9.42 -21.77 3.64
C ALA A 13 9.03 -20.31 3.95
N LEU A 14 8.99 -19.44 2.93
CA LEU A 14 8.53 -18.06 3.03
C LEU A 14 7.00 -17.93 2.98
N ALA A 15 6.28 -18.96 2.53
CA ALA A 15 4.82 -19.01 2.43
C ALA A 15 4.08 -19.22 3.78
N GLY A 16 4.76 -18.99 4.90
CA GLY A 16 4.12 -18.94 6.22
C GLY A 16 3.31 -17.64 6.42
N PRO A 17 2.41 -17.60 7.42
CA PRO A 17 1.61 -16.42 7.71
C PRO A 17 2.48 -15.16 7.85
N GLY A 18 1.97 -14.03 7.33
CA GLY A 18 2.59 -12.71 7.52
C GLY A 18 2.40 -12.21 8.95
N HIS A 19 3.06 -11.08 9.27
CA HIS A 19 2.89 -10.41 10.55
C HIS A 19 2.29 -9.01 10.31
N LEU A 20 1.29 -8.65 11.11
CA LEU A 20 0.73 -7.30 11.16
C LEU A 20 1.23 -6.62 12.44
N PHE A 21 1.79 -5.43 12.29
CA PHE A 21 2.21 -4.58 13.40
C PHE A 21 1.46 -3.25 13.33
N VAL A 22 0.98 -2.77 14.47
CA VAL A 22 0.44 -1.41 14.60
C VAL A 22 1.50 -0.58 15.31
N LEU A 23 1.94 0.50 14.65
CA LEU A 23 2.98 1.38 15.15
C LEU A 23 2.37 2.74 15.51
N LEU A 24 2.66 3.23 16.71
CA LEU A 24 2.39 4.62 17.07
C LEU A 24 3.65 5.44 16.78
N GLY A 25 3.61 6.27 15.73
CA GLY A 25 4.76 7.07 15.34
C GLY A 25 4.52 7.91 14.08
N LYS A 26 5.57 8.58 13.60
CA LYS A 26 5.57 9.26 12.31
C LYS A 26 5.89 8.28 11.20
N ILE A 27 5.08 8.26 10.15
CA ILE A 27 5.21 7.29 9.06
C ILE A 27 6.57 7.37 8.34
N GLY A 28 7.16 8.56 8.20
CA GLY A 28 8.49 8.76 7.62
C GLY A 28 9.65 8.14 8.40
N ASN A 29 9.44 7.66 9.63
CA ASN A 29 10.47 6.99 10.42
C ASN A 29 10.55 5.48 10.16
N VAL A 30 9.65 4.93 9.34
CA VAL A 30 9.60 3.50 9.05
C VAL A 30 10.15 3.25 7.65
N VAL A 31 11.28 2.55 7.58
CA VAL A 31 11.81 2.05 6.30
C VAL A 31 11.01 0.82 5.89
N ALA A 32 10.45 0.83 4.69
CA ALA A 32 9.63 -0.26 4.15
C ALA A 32 9.96 -0.49 2.67
N ASP A 33 9.59 -1.67 2.17
CA ASP A 33 9.82 -2.08 0.78
C ASP A 33 8.74 -1.55 -0.16
N ALA A 34 7.56 -1.28 0.39
CA ALA A 34 6.48 -0.57 -0.27
C ALA A 34 5.69 0.26 0.74
N ALA A 35 5.09 1.35 0.27
CA ALA A 35 4.18 2.20 1.03
C ALA A 35 2.90 2.48 0.25
N VAL A 36 1.77 2.14 0.86
CA VAL A 36 0.44 2.51 0.39
C VAL A 36 0.09 3.89 0.93
N ILE A 37 -0.09 4.83 0.02
CA ILE A 37 -0.42 6.23 0.27
C ILE A 37 -1.94 6.39 0.07
N PRO A 38 -2.72 6.65 1.14
CA PRO A 38 -4.13 6.95 1.04
C PRO A 38 -4.33 8.32 0.39
N THR A 39 -5.36 8.40 -0.45
CA THR A 39 -5.76 9.59 -1.19
C THR A 39 -7.27 9.56 -1.44
N ASP A 40 -7.80 10.57 -2.14
CA ASP A 40 -9.18 10.65 -2.59
C ASP A 40 -9.30 10.35 -4.09
N ARG A 41 -10.51 10.41 -4.63
CA ARG A 41 -10.78 10.20 -6.06
C ARG A 41 -9.98 11.14 -6.97
N LEU A 42 -9.64 12.35 -6.50
CA LEU A 42 -8.87 13.33 -7.27
C LEU A 42 -7.35 13.12 -7.18
N LEU A 43 -6.89 12.10 -6.45
CA LEU A 43 -5.49 11.88 -6.10
C LEU A 43 -4.91 13.04 -5.26
N THR A 44 -5.71 13.59 -4.35
CA THR A 44 -5.24 14.55 -3.35
C THR A 44 -4.51 13.79 -2.23
N VAL A 45 -3.21 14.01 -2.10
CA VAL A 45 -2.39 13.37 -1.06
C VAL A 45 -2.20 14.34 0.09
N GLU A 46 -2.39 13.86 1.32
CA GLU A 46 -2.23 14.70 2.51
C GLU A 46 -0.75 15.06 2.79
N PRO A 47 -0.45 16.28 3.29
CA PRO A 47 0.93 16.78 3.45
C PRO A 47 1.88 15.93 4.28
N GLN A 48 1.39 15.12 5.23
CA GLN A 48 2.25 14.25 6.04
C GLN A 48 3.06 13.24 5.22
N TRP A 49 2.62 12.91 4.01
CA TRP A 49 3.30 11.96 3.12
C TRP A 49 4.52 12.55 2.42
N GLU A 50 4.68 13.88 2.41
CA GLU A 50 5.89 14.53 1.87
C GLU A 50 7.17 14.06 2.57
N HIS A 51 7.10 13.76 3.87
CA HIS A 51 8.25 13.25 4.62
C HIS A 51 8.61 11.80 4.26
N VAL A 52 7.71 11.08 3.59
CA VAL A 52 7.91 9.69 3.13
C VAL A 52 8.39 9.68 1.69
N THR A 53 7.84 10.54 0.84
CA THR A 53 8.09 10.56 -0.60
C THR A 53 9.16 11.57 -1.03
N GLY A 54 9.48 12.55 -0.18
CA GLY A 54 10.31 13.69 -0.53
C GLY A 54 9.67 14.61 -1.57
N ARG A 55 8.35 14.50 -1.79
CA ARG A 55 7.59 15.25 -2.80
C ARG A 55 6.41 15.96 -2.17
N SER A 56 6.17 17.19 -2.59
CA SER A 56 4.97 17.91 -2.19
C SER A 56 3.71 17.24 -2.76
N PRO A 57 2.55 17.35 -2.08
CA PRO A 57 1.27 16.90 -2.63
C PRO A 57 0.97 17.37 -4.05
N ALA A 58 1.30 18.63 -4.36
CA ALA A 58 1.06 19.20 -5.68
C ALA A 58 1.93 18.54 -6.76
N ASP A 59 3.18 18.21 -6.44
CA ASP A 59 4.07 17.50 -7.37
C ASP A 59 3.61 16.05 -7.57
N MET A 60 3.17 15.38 -6.51
CA MET A 60 2.61 14.02 -6.63
C MET A 60 1.34 14.01 -7.50
N HIS A 61 0.43 14.97 -7.29
CA HIS A 61 -0.78 15.07 -8.12
C HIS A 61 -0.45 15.32 -9.60
N ARG A 62 0.51 16.21 -9.88
CA ARG A 62 0.88 16.58 -11.24
C ARG A 62 1.69 15.50 -11.96
N ASP A 63 2.69 14.92 -11.28
CA ASP A 63 3.71 14.09 -11.91
C ASP A 63 3.52 12.59 -11.62
N TRP A 64 2.82 12.24 -10.54
CA TRP A 64 2.68 10.86 -10.08
C TRP A 64 1.26 10.31 -10.22
N LYS A 65 0.31 11.03 -10.83
CA LYS A 65 -1.03 10.51 -11.09
C LYS A 65 -0.98 9.34 -12.11
N PRO A 66 -1.39 8.12 -11.73
CA PRO A 66 -1.38 6.97 -12.64
C PRO A 66 -2.39 7.13 -13.78
N ALA A 67 -2.06 6.60 -14.97
CA ALA A 67 -2.93 6.70 -16.15
C ALA A 67 -4.26 5.93 -15.98
N ASP A 68 -4.26 4.86 -15.20
CA ASP A 68 -5.44 4.03 -14.91
C ASP A 68 -6.24 4.52 -13.68
N TRP A 69 -5.85 5.64 -13.06
CA TRP A 69 -6.38 6.08 -11.76
C TRP A 69 -7.91 6.16 -11.70
N GLU A 70 -8.53 6.84 -12.67
CA GLU A 70 -9.98 7.07 -12.69
C GLU A 70 -10.81 5.79 -12.85
N ALA A 71 -10.18 4.70 -13.31
CA ALA A 71 -10.83 3.42 -13.54
C ALA A 71 -10.70 2.49 -12.34
N THR A 72 -9.65 2.63 -11.53
CA THR A 72 -9.33 1.66 -10.47
C THR A 72 -9.39 2.24 -9.07
N GLY A 73 -9.11 3.54 -8.89
CA GLY A 73 -8.91 4.13 -7.57
C GLY A 73 -7.72 3.53 -6.80
N TYR A 74 -6.84 2.75 -7.43
CA TYR A 74 -5.60 2.26 -6.85
C TYR A 74 -4.58 1.92 -7.95
N SER A 75 -3.32 2.29 -7.77
CA SER A 75 -2.25 1.94 -8.72
C SER A 75 -0.86 2.21 -8.14
N SER A 76 0.18 1.70 -8.78
CA SER A 76 1.56 2.09 -8.46
C SER A 76 1.82 3.52 -8.91
N ALA A 77 2.62 4.27 -8.16
CA ALA A 77 3.14 5.53 -8.66
C ALA A 77 4.00 5.27 -9.91
N PRO A 78 3.93 6.13 -10.95
CA PRO A 78 4.76 5.99 -12.16
C PRO A 78 6.24 6.27 -11.88
N VAL A 79 6.56 6.90 -10.73
CA VAL A 79 7.90 7.20 -10.25
C VAL A 79 7.98 6.80 -8.77
N GLY A 80 9.05 6.13 -8.38
CA GLY A 80 9.22 5.55 -7.04
C GLY A 80 8.42 4.25 -6.94
N GLU A 81 9.05 3.14 -7.37
CA GLU A 81 8.44 1.80 -7.46
C GLU A 81 7.92 1.25 -6.12
N GLU A 82 8.36 1.84 -5.01
CA GLU A 82 7.91 1.56 -3.67
C GLU A 82 6.58 2.23 -3.30
N TYR A 83 6.11 3.24 -4.05
CA TYR A 83 4.92 4.00 -3.70
C TYR A 83 3.68 3.55 -4.47
N TRP A 84 2.58 3.41 -3.74
CA TRP A 84 1.32 2.91 -4.25
C TRP A 84 0.18 3.79 -3.76
N PHE A 85 -0.72 4.24 -4.63
CA PHE A 85 -1.85 5.08 -4.25
C PHE A 85 -3.12 4.24 -4.03
N LEU A 86 -3.93 4.66 -3.05
CA LEU A 86 -5.21 4.06 -2.72
C LEU A 86 -6.25 5.15 -2.46
N ASP A 87 -7.31 5.17 -3.25
CA ASP A 87 -8.51 5.95 -2.97
C ASP A 87 -9.26 5.32 -1.79
N VAL A 88 -9.30 6.04 -0.67
CA VAL A 88 -9.96 5.60 0.56
C VAL A 88 -11.42 6.08 0.68
N THR A 89 -11.93 6.81 -0.32
CA THR A 89 -13.32 7.28 -0.38
C THR A 89 -14.25 6.20 -0.93
N ASN A 90 -15.55 6.24 -0.66
CA ASN A 90 -16.51 5.32 -1.28
C ASN A 90 -17.10 5.88 -2.60
N GLU A 91 -16.37 6.75 -3.29
CA GLU A 91 -16.87 7.49 -4.47
C GLU A 91 -16.58 6.81 -5.82
N HIS A 92 -16.02 5.60 -5.81
CA HIS A 92 -15.66 4.88 -7.04
C HIS A 92 -16.78 3.98 -7.57
N ASP A 93 -17.50 3.23 -6.71
CA ASP A 93 -18.71 2.46 -7.03
C ASP A 93 -19.33 1.91 -5.71
N ASP A 94 -20.65 1.66 -5.68
CA ASP A 94 -21.36 1.19 -4.48
C ASP A 94 -20.86 -0.18 -3.96
N ASP A 95 -20.38 -1.05 -4.85
CA ASP A 95 -19.81 -2.37 -4.52
C ASP A 95 -18.27 -2.32 -4.30
N ASP A 96 -17.63 -1.21 -4.67
CA ASP A 96 -16.18 -1.02 -4.56
C ASP A 96 -15.81 -0.19 -3.33
N THR A 97 -15.64 -0.89 -2.22
CA THR A 97 -15.22 -0.29 -0.95
C THR A 97 -13.71 -0.02 -0.93
N ALA A 98 -13.27 0.93 -0.11
CA ALA A 98 -11.85 1.16 0.15
C ALA A 98 -11.11 -0.11 0.61
N GLN A 99 -11.80 -1.01 1.32
CA GLN A 99 -11.27 -2.32 1.75
C GLN A 99 -11.06 -3.27 0.57
N SER A 100 -12.01 -3.31 -0.37
CA SER A 100 -11.88 -4.10 -1.61
C SER A 100 -10.70 -3.63 -2.46
N ARG A 101 -10.57 -2.31 -2.67
CA ARG A 101 -9.40 -1.71 -3.35
C ARG A 101 -8.10 -1.97 -2.62
N LEU A 102 -8.07 -1.85 -1.30
CA LEU A 102 -6.87 -2.16 -0.52
C LEU A 102 -6.44 -3.63 -0.70
N ARG A 103 -7.40 -4.57 -0.68
CA ARG A 103 -7.10 -5.99 -0.90
C ARG A 103 -6.54 -6.23 -2.30
N ALA A 104 -7.13 -5.64 -3.33
CA ALA A 104 -6.65 -5.74 -4.71
C ALA A 104 -5.26 -5.10 -4.88
N LEU A 105 -5.03 -3.95 -4.24
CA LEU A 105 -3.74 -3.27 -4.23
C LEU A 105 -2.65 -4.12 -3.58
N LEU A 106 -2.92 -4.71 -2.41
CA LEU A 106 -1.96 -5.58 -1.73
C LEU A 106 -1.60 -6.83 -2.56
N GLN A 107 -2.54 -7.36 -3.35
CA GLN A 107 -2.24 -8.43 -4.31
C GLN A 107 -1.28 -7.95 -5.42
N ARG A 108 -1.48 -6.73 -5.95
CA ARG A 108 -0.54 -6.13 -6.92
C ARG A 108 0.83 -5.87 -6.31
N VAL A 109 0.89 -5.34 -5.09
CA VAL A 109 2.15 -5.12 -4.36
C VAL A 109 2.89 -6.44 -4.16
N ALA A 110 2.20 -7.50 -3.72
CA ALA A 110 2.79 -8.82 -3.57
C ALA A 110 3.35 -9.37 -4.89
N GLY A 111 2.64 -9.14 -6.01
CA GLY A 111 3.11 -9.50 -7.35
C GLY A 111 4.32 -8.68 -7.81
N ALA A 112 4.44 -7.41 -7.41
CA ALA A 112 5.58 -6.56 -7.75
C ALA A 112 6.84 -6.87 -6.93
N LEU A 113 6.66 -7.41 -5.71
CA LEU A 113 7.75 -7.83 -4.81
C LEU A 113 8.25 -9.25 -5.08
N THR A 114 7.89 -9.86 -6.22
CA THR A 114 8.27 -11.24 -6.55
C THR A 114 9.78 -11.43 -6.60
N GLY A 115 10.25 -12.38 -5.80
CA GLY A 115 11.63 -12.58 -5.37
C GLY A 115 11.67 -12.96 -3.89
N GLY A 116 10.68 -12.49 -3.11
CA GLY A 116 10.50 -12.84 -1.69
C GLY A 116 11.52 -12.17 -0.76
N GLU A 117 12.52 -11.52 -1.34
CA GLU A 117 13.56 -10.78 -0.64
C GLU A 117 13.12 -9.34 -0.42
N SER A 118 13.41 -8.82 0.78
CA SER A 118 13.26 -7.40 1.06
C SER A 118 14.29 -6.61 0.26
N LYS A 119 13.90 -5.45 -0.28
CA LYS A 119 14.82 -4.44 -0.82
C LYS A 119 15.66 -3.81 0.29
N SER A 120 15.24 -3.95 1.56
CA SER A 120 15.92 -3.44 2.74
C SER A 120 16.99 -4.42 3.27
N PRO A 121 18.24 -3.97 3.51
CA PRO A 121 19.29 -4.81 4.08
C PRO A 121 18.88 -5.45 5.41
N GLY A 122 19.15 -6.76 5.56
CA GLY A 122 18.93 -7.49 6.81
C GLY A 122 17.49 -7.96 7.06
N ARG A 123 16.56 -7.78 6.11
CA ARG A 123 15.19 -8.29 6.22
C ARG A 123 14.98 -9.52 5.33
N ILE A 124 14.42 -10.56 5.94
CA ILE A 124 14.10 -11.83 5.26
C ILE A 124 12.77 -11.73 4.49
N ARG A 125 11.86 -10.84 4.90
CA ARG A 125 10.54 -10.66 4.28
C ARG A 125 10.28 -9.18 3.97
N PRO A 126 9.58 -8.87 2.88
CA PRO A 126 9.18 -7.49 2.58
C PRO A 126 8.28 -6.91 3.68
N LEU A 127 8.49 -5.63 4.00
CA LEU A 127 7.60 -4.84 4.83
C LEU A 127 6.80 -3.88 3.94
N VAL A 128 5.47 -3.89 4.09
CA VAL A 128 4.58 -2.95 3.43
C VAL A 128 3.96 -2.02 4.47
N LEU A 129 4.09 -0.70 4.26
CA LEU A 129 3.32 0.29 5.02
C LEU A 129 1.92 0.38 4.45
N VAL A 130 0.92 0.25 5.32
CA VAL A 130 -0.49 0.22 4.94
C VAL A 130 -1.23 1.27 5.75
N PRO A 131 -2.11 2.10 5.15
CA PRO A 131 -2.93 3.02 5.91
C PRO A 131 -3.92 2.24 6.77
N VAL A 132 -4.22 2.76 7.95
CA VAL A 132 -5.41 2.32 8.66
C VAL A 132 -6.61 2.98 8.00
N VAL A 133 -7.37 2.20 7.24
CA VAL A 133 -8.59 2.67 6.59
C VAL A 133 -9.67 2.84 7.67
N GLY A 134 -10.49 3.89 7.58
CA GLY A 134 -11.67 4.09 8.45
C GLY A 134 -11.43 4.55 9.89
N VAL A 135 -10.32 5.24 10.16
CA VAL A 135 -10.01 5.82 11.47
C VAL A 135 -9.96 7.36 11.49
N GLY A 136 -10.63 8.05 10.56
CA GLY A 136 -10.63 9.52 10.49
C GLY A 136 -11.74 10.11 9.62
N ALA A 137 -11.68 11.42 9.39
CA ALA A 137 -12.65 12.22 8.62
C ALA A 137 -12.56 12.06 7.09
N GLY A 138 -11.95 10.97 6.60
CA GLY A 138 -11.90 10.64 5.18
C GLY A 138 -13.08 9.75 4.80
N GLY A 139 -14.06 10.31 4.11
CA GLY A 139 -15.11 9.62 3.34
C GLY A 139 -16.17 8.80 4.10
N MET A 140 -16.02 8.56 5.40
CA MET A 140 -17.00 7.80 6.20
C MET A 140 -17.55 8.64 7.36
N ASP A 141 -18.43 9.58 7.03
CA ASP A 141 -19.25 10.38 7.96
C ASP A 141 -19.74 9.56 9.18
N GLY A 142 -18.98 9.61 10.28
CA GLY A 142 -19.39 9.09 11.59
C GLY A 142 -19.30 7.57 11.82
N GLN A 143 -18.75 6.76 10.90
CA GLN A 143 -18.61 5.30 11.06
C GLN A 143 -17.22 4.91 11.58
N THR A 144 -16.78 5.52 12.69
CA THR A 144 -15.48 5.22 13.31
C THR A 144 -15.53 3.87 14.02
N GLY A 145 -14.65 2.92 13.66
CA GLY A 145 -14.36 1.73 14.48
C GLY A 145 -14.76 0.34 13.94
N ALA A 146 -15.36 0.23 12.76
CA ALA A 146 -15.77 -1.07 12.20
C ALA A 146 -14.61 -1.88 11.55
N VAL A 147 -13.47 -1.25 11.26
CA VAL A 147 -12.44 -1.82 10.37
C VAL A 147 -11.59 -2.91 11.03
N VAL A 148 -11.46 -2.92 12.36
CA VAL A 148 -10.66 -3.96 13.06
C VAL A 148 -11.34 -5.34 13.03
N GLN A 149 -12.65 -5.42 12.75
CA GLN A 149 -13.39 -6.69 12.76
C GLN A 149 -13.37 -7.45 11.43
N GLN A 150 -12.74 -6.89 10.38
CA GLN A 150 -12.84 -7.41 9.01
C GLN A 150 -11.48 -7.69 8.34
N LEU A 151 -10.39 -7.58 9.11
CA LEU A 151 -9.05 -8.08 8.75
C LEU A 151 -8.80 -9.41 9.44
#